data_AF-A0A2H3KA87-F1
#
_entry.id   AF-A0A2H3KA87-F1
#
_cell.length_a   1.000
_cell.length_b   1.000
_cell.length_c   1.000
_cell.angle_alpha   90.00
_cell.angle_beta   90.00
_cell.angle_gamma   90.00
#
_symmetry.space_group_name_H-M   'P 1'
#
loop_
_entity.id
_entity.type
_entity.pdbx_description
1 polymer ?
#
loop_
_entity_poly.entity_id
_entity_poly.type
_entity_poly.pdbx_seq_one_letter_code
_entity_poly.pdbx_strand_id
1 'polypeptide(L)' 'MTRILITGRVGFVGSNLCLKLKKKNPNYHIIAFDNLKRIGSGLNLLDLNKINIGFIHGGIRNGGALEGIGVKVRS' A
#
# COMPACT_ATOMS: atom_id res chain seq x y z
N MET A 1 -14.65 6.14 -9.92
CA MET A 1 -14.01 5.22 -8.95
C MET A 1 -12.56 5.64 -8.74
N THR A 2 -12.15 5.99 -7.53
CA THR A 2 -10.80 6.51 -7.25
C THR A 2 -9.86 5.36 -6.85
N ARG A 3 -8.71 5.27 -7.53
CA ARG A 3 -7.62 4.33 -7.21
C ARG A 3 -6.48 5.06 -6.53
N ILE A 4 -5.99 4.54 -5.41
CA ILE A 4 -4.96 5.17 -4.57
C ILE A 4 -3.85 4.15 -4.30
N LEU A 5 -2.63 4.46 -4.73
CA LEU A 5 -1.43 3.71 -4.34
C LEU A 5 -0.77 4.38 -3.15
N ILE A 6 -0.47 3.62 -2.10
CA ILE A 6 0.21 4.11 -0.89
C ILE A 6 1.51 3.33 -0.73
N THR A 7 2.62 4.02 -0.92
CA THR A 7 3.98 3.48 -0.73
C THR A 7 4.43 3.61 0.73
N GLY A 8 5.29 2.70 1.23
CA GLY A 8 5.79 2.73 2.61
C GLY A 8 4.72 2.39 3.65
N ARG A 9 3.71 1.62 3.23
CA ARG A 9 2.44 1.47 3.95
C ARG A 9 2.52 0.62 5.21
N VAL A 10 3.55 -0.21 5.35
CA VAL A 10 3.63 -1.18 6.44
C VAL A 10 4.33 -0.58 7.68
N GLY A 11 4.62 0.72 7.62
CA GLY A 11 4.93 1.55 8.78
C GLY A 11 3.68 2.11 9.49
N PHE A 12 3.92 2.77 10.64
CA PHE A 12 2.89 3.30 11.55
C PHE A 12 1.92 4.30 10.90
N VAL A 13 2.41 5.23 10.07
CA VAL A 13 1.58 6.26 9.41
C VAL A 13 0.80 5.66 8.24
N GLY A 14 1.45 4.80 7.45
CA GLY A 14 0.89 4.22 6.24
C GLY A 14 -0.31 3.33 6.51
N SER A 15 -0.25 2.46 7.52
CA SER A 15 -1.36 1.57 7.89
C SER A 15 -2.58 2.35 8.37
N ASN A 16 -2.36 3.36 9.23
CA ASN A 16 -3.42 4.25 9.72
C ASN A 16 -4.07 5.08 8.62
N LEU A 17 -3.29 5.59 7.67
CA LEU A 17 -3.82 6.35 6.54
C LEU A 17 -4.80 5.51 5.71
N CYS A 18 -4.45 4.25 5.48
CA CYS A 18 -5.28 3.34 4.70
C CYS A 18 -6.61 3.02 5.36
N LEU A 19 -6.56 2.76 6.67
CA LEU A 19 -7.74 2.56 7.49
C LEU A 19 -8.66 3.78 7.43
N LYS A 20 -8.11 4.98 7.63
CA LYS A 20 -8.89 6.23 7.59
C LYS A 20 -9.48 6.49 6.21
N LEU A 21 -8.72 6.25 5.13
CA LEU A 21 -9.22 6.43 3.76
C LEU A 21 -10.33 5.42 3.41
N LYS A 22 -10.18 4.16 3.79
CA LYS A 22 -11.21 3.12 3.54
C LYS A 22 -12.47 3.37 4.37
N LYS A 23 -12.34 3.83 5.62
CA LYS A 23 -13.48 4.23 6.46
C LYS A 23 -14.19 5.47 5.91
N LYS A 24 -13.43 6.49 5.46
CA LYS A 24 -14.00 7.72 4.90
C LYS A 24 -14.73 7.46 3.59
N ASN A 25 -14.19 6.59 2.74
CA ASN A 25 -14.82 6.24 1.48
C ASN A 25 -14.61 4.74 1.17
N PRO A 26 -15.59 3.89 1.51
CA PRO A 26 -15.50 2.43 1.29
C PRO A 26 -15.28 2.04 -0.18
N ASN A 27 -15.72 2.88 -1.10
CA ASN A 27 -15.60 2.68 -2.55
C ASN A 27 -14.19 2.96 -3.10
N TYR A 28 -13.26 3.44 -2.29
CA TYR A 28 -11.87 3.58 -2.72
C TYR A 28 -11.20 2.22 -2.92
N HIS A 29 -10.54 2.09 -4.05
CA HIS A 29 -9.66 0.98 -4.32
C HIS A 29 -8.24 1.40 -3.94
N ILE A 30 -7.83 0.97 -2.76
CA ILE A 30 -6.53 1.29 -2.17
C ILE A 30 -5.60 0.12 -2.48
N ILE A 31 -4.36 0.44 -2.87
CA ILE A 31 -3.29 -0.53 -3.09
C ILE A 31 -2.10 -0.11 -2.23
N ALA A 32 -1.52 -1.09 -1.57
CA ALA A 32 -0.41 -0.94 -0.67
C ALA A 32 0.89 -1.39 -1.32
N PHE A 33 1.96 -0.60 -1.15
CA PHE A 33 3.27 -0.96 -1.68
C PHE A 33 4.35 -0.76 -0.63
N ASP A 34 5.10 -1.80 -0.32
CA ASP A 34 6.17 -1.76 0.70
C ASP A 34 7.19 -2.88 0.51
N ASN A 35 8.45 -2.62 0.89
CA ASN A 35 9.53 -3.59 0.78
C ASN A 35 9.73 -4.44 2.04
N LEU A 36 8.91 -4.26 3.06
CA LEU A 36 8.93 -4.99 4.34
C LEU A 36 10.30 -4.97 5.06
N LYS A 37 11.19 -4.04 4.71
CA LYS A 37 12.57 -4.02 5.25
C LYS A 37 12.62 -3.69 6.75
N ARG A 38 11.54 -3.12 7.31
CA ARG A 38 11.45 -2.79 8.74
C ARG A 38 10.91 -3.97 9.54
N ILE A 39 11.64 -4.38 10.58
CA ILE A 39 11.21 -5.38 11.58
C ILE A 39 9.94 -4.86 12.29
N GLY A 40 8.89 -5.69 12.37
CA GLY A 40 7.56 -5.34 12.90
C GLY A 40 6.48 -5.02 11.86
N SER A 41 6.84 -5.03 10.57
CA SER A 41 5.92 -4.81 9.45
C SER A 41 4.87 -5.93 9.28
N GLY A 42 5.16 -7.17 9.69
CA GLY A 42 4.24 -8.31 9.54
C GLY A 42 2.89 -8.13 10.26
N LEU A 43 2.87 -7.49 11.43
CA LEU A 43 1.62 -7.26 12.19
C LEU A 43 0.67 -6.32 11.46
N ASN A 44 1.21 -5.24 10.88
CA ASN A 44 0.42 -4.30 10.09
C ASN A 44 -0.15 -4.97 8.83
N LEU A 45 0.54 -5.95 8.24
CA LEU A 45 0.07 -6.66 7.06
C LEU A 45 -1.23 -7.45 7.32
N LEU A 46 -1.35 -8.05 8.51
CA LEU A 46 -2.54 -8.82 8.90
C LEU A 46 -3.78 -7.93 9.00
N ASP A 47 -3.66 -6.73 9.57
CA ASP A 47 -4.78 -5.80 9.72
C ASP A 47 -5.24 -5.23 8.38
N LEU A 48 -4.34 -5.19 7.41
CA LEU A 48 -4.58 -4.70 6.06
C LEU A 48 -5.38 -5.69 5.20
N ASN A 49 -5.14 -6.99 5.38
CA ASN A 49 -5.95 -8.04 4.75
C ASN A 49 -7.39 -8.03 5.28
N LYS A 50 -7.59 -7.79 6.58
CA LYS A 50 -8.94 -7.73 7.20
C LYS A 50 -9.83 -6.63 6.60
N ILE A 51 -9.23 -5.57 6.05
CA ILE A 51 -9.95 -4.42 5.48
C ILE A 51 -10.00 -4.43 3.94
N ASN A 52 -9.68 -5.58 3.34
CA ASN A 52 -9.76 -5.82 1.91
C ASN A 52 -8.98 -4.78 1.08
N ILE A 53 -7.75 -4.47 1.54
CA ILE A 53 -6.83 -3.60 0.80
C ILE A 53 -5.72 -4.46 0.19
N GLY A 54 -5.60 -4.42 -1.14
CA GLY A 54 -4.57 -5.13 -1.87
C GLY A 54 -3.15 -4.70 -1.45
N PHE A 55 -2.22 -5.66 -1.45
CA PHE A 55 -0.82 -5.44 -1.09
C PHE A 55 0.12 -5.97 -2.16
N ILE A 56 1.15 -5.17 -2.45
CA ILE A 56 2.20 -5.45 -3.41
C ILE A 56 3.52 -5.28 -2.69
N HIS A 57 4.28 -6.37 -2.62
CA HIS A 57 5.62 -6.33 -2.08
C HIS A 57 6.58 -5.75 -3.13
N GLY A 58 7.32 -4.71 -2.76
CA GLY A 58 8.30 -4.12 -3.65
C GLY A 58 8.99 -2.90 -3.06
N GLY A 59 10.20 -2.64 -3.54
CA GLY A 59 10.96 -1.45 -3.19
C GLY A 59 10.75 -0.33 -4.19
N ILE A 60 10.54 0.90 -3.72
CA ILE A 60 10.43 2.09 -4.59
C ILE A 60 11.68 2.34 -5.43
N ARG A 61 12.82 1.76 -5.02
CA ARG A 61 14.11 1.84 -5.72
C ARG A 61 14.19 0.91 -6.93
N ASN A 62 13.26 -0.04 -7.08
CA ASN A 62 13.19 -0.97 -8.19
C ASN A 62 11.93 -0.66 -9.02
N GLY A 63 12.09 0.13 -10.08
CA GLY A 63 10.98 0.64 -10.90
C GLY A 63 10.09 -0.45 -11.50
N GLY A 64 10.63 -1.65 -11.76
CA GLY A 64 9.86 -2.76 -12.34
C GLY A 64 8.67 -3.21 -11.48
N ALA A 65 8.75 -3.04 -10.17
CA ALA A 65 7.63 -3.36 -9.27
C ALA A 65 6.49 -2.32 -9.35
N LEU A 66 6.75 -1.09 -9.80
CA LEU A 66 5.75 -0.04 -9.98
C LEU A 66 5.10 -0.09 -11.38
N GLU A 67 5.85 -0.49 -12.40
CA GLU A 67 5.33 -0.65 -13.77
C GLU A 67 4.21 -1.68 -13.85
N GLY A 68 4.34 -2.82 -13.15
CA GLY A 68 3.28 -3.84 -13.07
C GLY A 68 1.98 -3.35 -12.43
N ILE A 69 2.00 -2.21 -11.74
CA ILE A 69 0.83 -1.59 -11.07
C ILE A 69 0.14 -0.58 -12.01
N GLY A 70 0.70 -0.33 -13.20
CA GLY A 70 0.23 0.70 -14.13
C GLY A 70 0.64 2.11 -13.70
N VAL A 71 1.63 2.24 -12.82
CA VAL A 71 2.26 3.53 -12.50
C VAL A 71 3.39 3.77 -13.48
N LYS A 72 3.22 4.72 -14.41
CA LYS A 72 4.33 5.21 -15.23
C LYS A 72 5.30 5.98 -14.33
N VAL A 73 6.43 5.36 -13.99
CA VAL A 73 7.56 6.07 -13.41
C VAL A 73 8.19 6.88 -14.54
N ARG A 74 8.08 8.21 -14.49
CA ARG A 74 8.83 9.06 -15.41
C ARG A 74 10.29 9.04 -14.96
N SER A 75 11.16 8.55 -15.85
CA SER A 75 12.63 8.63 -15.75
C SER A 75 13.10 10.07 -15.75
#